data_AF-A0A9W4GXA9-F1
#
_entry.id   AF-A0A9W4GXA9-F1
#
_cell.length_a   1.000
_cell.length_b   1.000
_cell.length_c   1.000
_cell.angle_alpha   90.00
_cell.angle_beta   90.00
_cell.angle_gamma   90.00
#
_symmetry.space_group_name_H-M   'P 1'
#
loop_
_entity.id
_entity.type
_entity.pdbx_description
1 polymer ?
#
loop_
_entity_poly.entity_id
_entity_poly.type
_entity_poly.pdbx_seq_one_letter_code
_entity_poly.pdbx_strand_id
1 'polypeptide(L)'
;MSHVSEEFGYEPRVRLAGAVKEEVAELSSAVLDMLHVRGRTTEGGPMEVAWDGGDDPDAYHNITHMWSLYGVDNSVLGQGMASLAEQLPGRGWVVVKNGPDSSRNRNQEILATHLATRAQLEASWKKGLDGHEPLLSFSVYSRFFAPAPEPGR
;
A
#
# COMPACT_ATOMS: atom_id res chain seq x y z
N MET A 1 16.50 18.92 -15.37
CA MET A 1 15.53 18.00 -14.76
C MET A 1 14.50 17.69 -15.82
N SER A 2 14.06 16.44 -15.97
CA SER A 2 13.04 16.11 -16.98
C SER A 2 11.67 16.55 -16.45
N HIS A 3 10.71 16.77 -17.36
CA HIS A 3 9.32 17.05 -16.98
C HIS A 3 8.76 15.98 -16.04
N VAL A 4 9.17 14.72 -16.27
CA VAL A 4 8.84 13.55 -15.47
C VAL A 4 9.38 13.63 -14.05
N SER A 5 10.63 14.12 -13.85
CA SER A 5 11.17 14.29 -12.50
C SER A 5 10.42 15.35 -11.70
N GLU A 6 9.93 16.40 -12.36
CA GLU A 6 9.16 17.49 -11.73
C GLU A 6 7.78 16.99 -11.31
N GLU A 7 7.16 16.15 -12.11
CA GLU A 7 5.86 15.56 -11.85
C GLU A 7 5.87 14.55 -10.69
N PHE A 8 6.84 13.62 -10.69
CA PHE A 8 6.93 12.62 -9.64
C PHE A 8 7.66 13.12 -8.39
N GLY A 9 8.43 14.21 -8.48
CA GLY A 9 9.35 14.66 -7.43
C GLY A 9 10.55 13.72 -7.22
N TYR A 10 10.77 12.77 -8.13
CA TYR A 10 11.91 11.86 -8.19
C TYR A 10 12.10 11.36 -9.62
N GLU A 11 13.29 10.83 -9.93
CA GLU A 11 13.52 10.16 -11.22
C GLU A 11 13.04 8.69 -11.15
N PRO A 12 12.03 8.30 -11.95
CA PRO A 12 11.60 6.91 -12.02
C PRO A 12 12.76 6.01 -12.48
N ARG A 13 12.89 4.86 -11.84
CA ARG A 13 13.92 3.88 -12.22
C ARG A 13 13.36 2.91 -13.24
N VAL A 14 14.21 2.38 -14.12
CA VAL A 14 13.87 1.22 -14.94
C VAL A 14 13.86 -0.03 -14.06
N ARG A 15 12.74 -0.78 -14.04
CA ARG A 15 12.59 -2.01 -13.23
C ARG A 15 11.80 -3.09 -13.99
N LEU A 16 12.12 -4.36 -13.73
CA LEU A 16 11.31 -5.49 -14.21
C LEU A 16 10.01 -5.56 -13.41
N ALA A 17 8.86 -5.52 -14.08
CA ALA A 17 7.55 -5.51 -13.43
C ALA A 17 7.33 -6.72 -12.52
N GLY A 18 7.78 -7.91 -12.95
CA GLY A 18 7.73 -9.14 -12.14
C GLY A 18 8.47 -9.02 -10.80
N ALA A 19 9.66 -8.43 -10.79
CA ALA A 19 10.43 -8.22 -9.57
C ALA A 19 9.78 -7.20 -8.62
N VAL A 20 9.15 -6.15 -9.17
CA VAL A 20 8.38 -5.19 -8.36
C VAL A 20 7.13 -5.84 -7.77
N LYS A 21 6.51 -6.77 -8.52
CA LYS A 21 5.34 -7.52 -8.08
C LYS A 21 5.64 -8.45 -6.92
N GLU A 22 6.76 -9.17 -6.97
CA GLU A 22 7.26 -9.98 -5.86
C GLU A 22 7.56 -9.12 -4.63
N GLU A 23 8.26 -8.00 -4.80
CA GLU A 23 8.57 -7.05 -3.73
C GLU A 23 7.29 -6.53 -3.02
N VAL A 24 6.27 -6.13 -3.78
CA VAL A 24 5.00 -5.66 -3.21
C VAL A 24 4.23 -6.80 -2.54
N ALA A 25 4.25 -8.02 -3.10
CA ALA A 25 3.62 -9.19 -2.48
C ALA A 25 4.24 -9.52 -1.12
N GLU A 26 5.57 -9.51 -1.02
CA GLU A 26 6.32 -9.77 0.22
C GLU A 26 6.01 -8.71 1.29
N LEU A 27 6.10 -7.42 0.91
CA LEU A 27 5.78 -6.32 1.83
C LEU A 27 4.33 -6.38 2.31
N SER A 28 3.40 -6.69 1.41
CA SER A 28 1.98 -6.77 1.73
C SER A 28 1.65 -7.95 2.65
N SER A 29 2.30 -9.10 2.45
CA SER A 29 2.18 -10.25 3.35
C SER A 29 2.76 -9.94 4.73
N ALA A 30 3.91 -9.26 4.79
CA ALA A 30 4.49 -8.82 6.05
C ALA A 30 3.61 -7.82 6.81
N VAL A 31 2.84 -6.98 6.10
CA VAL A 31 1.83 -6.09 6.71
C VAL A 31 0.71 -6.90 7.37
N LEU A 32 0.21 -7.94 6.72
CA LEU A 32 -0.78 -8.85 7.30
C LEU A 32 -0.25 -9.52 8.58
N ASP A 33 1.00 -10.01 8.56
CA ASP A 33 1.64 -10.63 9.72
C ASP A 33 1.76 -9.66 10.91
N MET A 34 2.03 -8.38 10.66
CA MET A 34 2.12 -7.35 11.70
C MET A 34 0.79 -7.05 12.39
N LEU A 35 -0.36 -7.43 11.81
CA LEU A 35 -1.65 -7.20 12.47
C LEU A 35 -1.85 -8.11 13.69
N HIS A 36 -1.24 -9.29 13.72
CA HIS A 36 -1.50 -10.32 14.76
C HIS A 36 -3.00 -10.63 14.96
N VAL A 37 -3.81 -10.45 13.91
CA VAL A 37 -5.26 -10.68 13.92
C VAL A 37 -5.59 -11.80 12.95
N ARG A 38 -6.44 -12.74 13.40
CA ARG A 38 -7.04 -13.76 12.53
C ARG A 38 -8.43 -13.32 12.09
N GLY A 39 -8.54 -12.86 10.85
CA GLY A 39 -9.80 -12.52 10.20
C GLY A 39 -9.88 -13.09 8.79
N ARG A 40 -10.92 -12.73 8.05
CA ARG A 40 -11.02 -13.01 6.62
C ARG A 40 -10.26 -11.93 5.84
N THR A 41 -9.58 -12.32 4.78
CA THR A 41 -8.93 -11.40 3.85
C THR A 41 -9.58 -11.49 2.48
N THR A 42 -9.69 -10.37 1.78
CA THR A 42 -10.08 -10.40 0.36
C THR A 42 -9.02 -11.13 -0.46
N GLU A 43 -9.45 -11.94 -1.41
CA GLU A 43 -8.57 -12.63 -2.35
C GLU A 43 -8.06 -11.66 -3.44
N GLY A 44 -6.87 -11.94 -3.95
CA GLY A 44 -6.22 -11.10 -4.95
C GLY A 44 -4.71 -11.07 -4.74
N GLY A 45 -4.00 -10.51 -5.72
CA GLY A 45 -2.57 -10.27 -5.62
C GLY A 45 -2.21 -8.92 -6.22
N PRO A 46 -0.93 -8.53 -6.16
CA PRO A 46 -0.53 -7.24 -6.69
C PRO A 46 -0.79 -7.14 -8.20
N MET A 47 -1.23 -5.97 -8.63
CA MET A 47 -1.58 -5.65 -10.01
C MET A 47 -0.81 -4.41 -10.47
N GLU A 48 -0.56 -4.36 -11.77
CA GLU A 48 0.09 -3.22 -12.42
C GLU A 48 -0.94 -2.12 -12.68
N VAL A 49 -0.55 -0.87 -12.40
CA VAL A 49 -1.36 0.31 -12.66
C VAL A 49 -0.52 1.31 -13.45
N ALA A 50 -1.02 1.63 -14.64
CA ALA A 50 -0.45 2.65 -15.51
C ALA A 50 -0.60 4.04 -14.89
N TRP A 51 0.37 4.90 -15.19
CA TRP A 51 0.32 6.31 -14.81
C TRP A 51 -0.63 7.06 -15.75
N ASP A 52 -1.56 7.84 -15.22
CA ASP A 52 -2.64 8.50 -15.99
C ASP A 52 -2.41 10.00 -16.26
N GLY A 53 -1.26 10.54 -15.85
CA GLY A 53 -1.00 11.99 -15.84
C GLY A 53 -0.32 12.59 -17.08
N GLY A 54 0.12 11.77 -18.04
CA GLY A 54 0.98 12.23 -19.16
C GLY A 54 0.52 11.85 -20.56
N ASP A 55 1.28 12.31 -21.56
CA ASP A 55 1.06 12.03 -23.00
C ASP A 55 1.29 10.55 -23.38
N ASP A 56 1.97 9.79 -22.52
CA ASP A 56 2.21 8.36 -22.67
C ASP A 56 1.87 7.62 -21.36
N PRO A 57 0.60 7.18 -21.20
CA PRO A 57 0.17 6.51 -19.97
C PRO A 57 0.86 5.15 -19.75
N ASP A 58 1.47 4.58 -20.79
CA ASP A 58 2.19 3.30 -20.74
C ASP A 58 3.70 3.48 -20.46
N ALA A 59 4.18 4.72 -20.29
CA ALA A 59 5.58 4.98 -20.02
C ALA A 59 6.02 4.60 -18.60
N TYR A 60 5.08 4.70 -17.64
CA TYR A 60 5.37 4.46 -16.23
C TYR A 60 4.24 3.68 -15.57
N HIS A 61 4.60 2.71 -14.75
CA HIS A 61 3.66 1.90 -14.00
C HIS A 61 4.06 1.83 -12.53
N ASN A 62 3.10 1.56 -11.67
CA ASN A 62 3.38 1.06 -10.34
C ASN A 62 2.78 -0.34 -10.18
N ILE A 63 3.23 -1.06 -9.17
CA ILE A 63 2.52 -2.25 -8.70
C ILE A 63 1.81 -1.90 -7.40
N THR A 64 0.53 -2.22 -7.32
CA THR A 64 -0.31 -2.03 -6.13
C THR A 64 -0.96 -3.33 -5.71
N HIS A 65 -1.05 -3.57 -4.40
CA HIS A 65 -1.84 -4.63 -3.82
C HIS A 65 -2.86 -4.05 -2.84
N MET A 66 -4.13 -4.10 -3.25
CA MET A 66 -5.26 -3.67 -2.45
C MET A 66 -5.98 -4.87 -1.86
N TRP A 67 -6.20 -4.84 -0.54
CA TRP A 67 -6.93 -5.90 0.15
C TRP A 67 -7.56 -5.38 1.44
N SER A 68 -8.46 -6.17 2.03
CA SER A 68 -9.10 -5.84 3.30
C SER A 68 -9.11 -7.02 4.26
N LEU A 69 -9.05 -6.73 5.56
CA LEU A 69 -9.29 -7.68 6.64
C LEU A 69 -10.64 -7.39 7.31
N TYR A 70 -11.49 -8.40 7.44
CA TYR A 70 -12.87 -8.27 7.93
C TYR A 70 -13.37 -9.55 8.61
N GLY A 71 -14.63 -9.57 9.06
CA GLY A 71 -15.24 -10.72 9.75
C GLY A 71 -14.81 -10.89 11.21
N VAL A 72 -14.25 -9.84 11.82
CA VAL A 72 -13.97 -9.76 13.26
C VAL A 72 -14.52 -8.44 13.80
N ASP A 73 -14.72 -8.34 15.11
CA ASP A 73 -15.28 -7.14 15.70
C ASP A 73 -14.31 -5.94 15.70
N ASN A 74 -14.86 -4.75 15.92
CA ASN A 74 -14.11 -3.50 15.94
C ASN A 74 -13.01 -3.46 17.02
N SER A 75 -13.14 -4.19 18.14
CA SER A 75 -12.07 -4.25 19.15
C SER A 75 -10.85 -4.97 18.60
N VAL A 76 -11.07 -6.10 17.92
CA VAL A 76 -10.01 -6.87 17.26
C VAL A 76 -9.37 -6.08 16.12
N LEU A 77 -10.17 -5.40 15.27
CA LEU A 77 -9.64 -4.54 14.21
C LEU A 77 -8.78 -3.40 14.76
N GLY A 78 -9.23 -2.77 15.85
CA GLY A 78 -8.47 -1.72 16.53
C GLY A 78 -7.15 -2.21 17.12
N GLN A 79 -7.13 -3.40 17.72
CA GLN A 79 -5.89 -4.04 18.18
C GLN A 79 -4.93 -4.31 17.01
N GLY A 80 -5.44 -4.76 15.87
CA GLY A 80 -4.64 -4.96 14.66
C GLY A 80 -3.96 -3.68 14.19
N MET A 81 -4.67 -2.55 14.14
CA MET A 81 -4.10 -1.25 13.78
C MET A 81 -3.05 -0.75 14.78
N ALA A 82 -3.28 -0.96 16.08
CA ALA A 82 -2.30 -0.60 17.10
C ALA A 82 -1.01 -1.41 16.96
N SER A 83 -1.15 -2.74 16.78
CA SER A 83 -0.03 -3.66 16.52
C SER A 83 0.75 -3.30 15.26
N LEU A 84 0.05 -2.94 14.18
CA LEU A 84 0.68 -2.49 12.95
C LEU A 84 1.53 -1.24 13.18
N ALA A 85 0.97 -0.22 13.84
CA ALA A 85 1.69 1.02 14.12
C ALA A 85 2.97 0.80 14.94
N GLU A 86 2.94 -0.13 15.91
CA GLU A 86 4.07 -0.47 16.75
C GLU A 86 5.18 -1.21 15.98
N GLN A 87 4.81 -2.15 15.10
CA GLN A 87 5.78 -3.02 14.42
C GLN A 87 6.41 -2.40 13.16
N LEU A 88 5.70 -1.48 12.49
CA LEU A 88 6.16 -0.87 11.24
C LEU A 88 7.61 -0.35 11.31
N PRO A 89 8.01 0.46 12.31
CA PRO A 89 9.39 0.94 12.42
C PRO A 89 10.44 -0.17 12.51
N GLY A 90 10.15 -1.24 13.28
CA GLY A 90 11.03 -2.39 13.43
C GLY A 90 11.20 -3.19 12.13
N ARG A 91 10.30 -3.02 11.16
CA ARG A 91 10.33 -3.67 9.84
C ARG A 91 10.70 -2.73 8.71
N GLY A 92 11.41 -1.63 9.01
CA GLY A 92 11.97 -0.75 8.00
C GLY A 92 10.98 0.24 7.40
N TRP A 93 9.85 0.49 8.05
CA TRP A 93 8.88 1.51 7.63
C TRP A 93 9.01 2.78 8.45
N VAL A 94 8.92 3.94 7.80
CA VAL A 94 8.75 5.23 8.46
C VAL A 94 7.27 5.58 8.44
N VAL A 95 6.66 5.70 9.62
CA VAL A 95 5.27 6.15 9.75
C VAL A 95 5.22 7.66 9.53
N VAL A 96 4.57 8.07 8.44
CA VAL A 96 4.39 9.48 8.06
C VAL A 96 3.13 10.05 8.72
N LYS A 97 2.10 9.22 8.89
CA LYS A 97 0.86 9.57 9.56
C LYS A 97 0.35 8.39 10.37
N ASN A 98 -0.16 8.64 11.57
CA ASN A 98 -1.01 7.73 12.31
C ASN A 98 -2.07 8.56 13.03
N GLY A 99 -3.29 8.57 12.51
CA GLY A 99 -4.35 9.45 13.02
C GLY A 99 -5.58 9.44 12.13
N PRO A 100 -6.57 10.31 12.40
CA PRO A 100 -7.80 10.31 11.63
C PRO A 100 -7.59 10.75 10.17
N ASP A 101 -8.32 10.12 9.25
CA ASP A 101 -8.51 10.58 7.89
C ASP A 101 -9.38 11.86 7.83
N SER A 102 -9.50 12.44 6.63
CA SER A 102 -10.32 13.63 6.37
C SER A 102 -11.81 13.31 6.14
N SER A 103 -12.20 12.04 6.21
CA SER A 103 -13.59 11.63 5.99
C SER A 103 -14.48 12.10 7.14
N ARG A 104 -15.80 12.14 6.90
CA ARG A 104 -16.79 12.45 7.93
C ARG A 104 -16.70 11.50 9.14
N ASN A 105 -16.32 10.24 8.90
CA ASN A 105 -16.24 9.21 9.93
C ASN A 105 -14.92 9.28 10.71
N ARG A 106 -13.93 10.07 10.25
CA ARG A 106 -12.60 10.22 10.86
C ARG A 106 -11.98 8.86 11.18
N ASN A 107 -12.00 7.98 10.18
CA ASN A 107 -11.43 6.63 10.31
C ASN A 107 -9.94 6.76 10.65
N GLN A 108 -9.42 5.83 11.45
CA GLN A 108 -7.97 5.85 11.70
C GLN A 108 -7.25 5.44 10.42
N GLU A 109 -6.23 6.20 10.06
CA GLU A 109 -5.36 5.98 8.92
C GLU A 109 -3.89 5.93 9.38
N ILE A 110 -3.15 4.98 8.82
CA ILE A 110 -1.70 4.89 8.93
C ILE A 110 -1.12 5.03 7.52
N LEU A 111 -0.25 6.02 7.33
CA LEU A 111 0.54 6.18 6.12
C LEU A 111 2.01 5.91 6.46
N ALA A 112 2.67 5.04 5.70
CA ALA A 112 4.06 4.71 5.94
C ALA A 112 4.85 4.50 4.65
N THR A 113 6.14 4.82 4.69
CA THR A 113 7.08 4.62 3.57
C THR A 113 8.15 3.62 3.97
N HIS A 114 8.34 2.57 3.16
CA HIS A 114 9.40 1.60 3.37
C HIS A 114 10.77 2.18 3.01
N LEU A 115 11.76 2.05 3.89
CA LEU A 115 13.06 2.72 3.75
C LEU A 115 13.88 2.22 2.56
N ALA A 116 13.91 0.90 2.34
CA ALA A 116 14.74 0.29 1.31
C ALA A 116 14.15 0.45 -0.09
N THR A 117 12.86 0.13 -0.24
CA THR A 117 12.19 0.06 -1.55
C THR A 117 11.50 1.38 -1.91
N ARG A 118 11.20 2.21 -0.91
CA ARG A 118 10.33 3.39 -1.02
C ARG A 118 8.89 3.05 -1.44
N ALA A 119 8.48 1.80 -1.24
CA ALA A 119 7.07 1.43 -1.31
C ALA A 119 6.27 2.18 -0.23
N GLN A 120 4.99 2.40 -0.51
CA GLN A 120 4.06 3.06 0.38
C GLN A 120 3.05 2.06 0.93
N LEU A 121 2.61 2.33 2.15
CA LEU A 121 1.52 1.65 2.82
C LEU A 121 0.48 2.70 3.20
N GLU A 122 -0.77 2.40 2.85
CA GLU A 122 -1.95 3.08 3.36
C GLU A 122 -2.82 2.04 4.04
N ALA A 123 -3.04 2.19 5.35
CA ALA A 123 -3.93 1.33 6.13
C ALA A 123 -5.04 2.19 6.73
N SER A 124 -6.29 1.79 6.53
CA SER A 124 -7.45 2.53 7.01
C SER A 124 -8.41 1.61 7.76
N TRP A 125 -8.77 1.99 8.98
CA TRP A 125 -9.77 1.30 9.77
C TRP A 125 -11.15 1.92 9.58
N LYS A 126 -11.96 1.29 8.73
CA LYS A 126 -13.34 1.66 8.48
C LYS A 126 -14.22 1.02 9.56
N LYS A 127 -14.67 1.82 10.52
CA LYS A 127 -15.39 1.35 11.72
C LYS A 127 -16.85 0.91 11.48
N GLY A 128 -17.37 1.07 10.27
CA GLY A 128 -18.77 0.76 9.93
C GLY A 128 -19.79 1.75 10.48
N LEU A 129 -19.38 3.00 10.77
CA LEU A 129 -20.27 4.05 11.32
C LEU A 129 -21.33 4.55 10.33
N ASP A 130 -21.21 4.12 9.07
CA ASP A 130 -22.12 4.38 7.95
C ASP A 130 -23.06 3.20 7.65
N GLY A 131 -23.03 2.14 8.47
CA GLY A 131 -23.88 0.95 8.31
C GLY A 131 -23.24 -0.17 7.50
N HIS A 132 -22.01 -0.01 7.02
CA HIS A 132 -21.23 -1.09 6.40
C HIS A 132 -20.53 -1.98 7.45
N GLU A 133 -20.15 -3.20 7.06
CA GLU A 133 -19.34 -4.09 7.91
C GLU A 133 -18.00 -3.41 8.25
N PRO A 134 -17.55 -3.42 9.51
CA PRO A 134 -16.25 -2.87 9.87
C PRO A 134 -15.12 -3.69 9.25
N LEU A 135 -14.07 -3.01 8.78
CA LEU A 135 -12.91 -3.64 8.15
C LEU A 135 -11.65 -2.78 8.28
N LEU A 136 -10.50 -3.42 8.09
CA LEU A 136 -9.25 -2.75 7.76
C LEU A 136 -9.04 -2.82 6.25
N SER A 137 -8.75 -1.69 5.60
CA SER A 137 -8.42 -1.59 4.18
C SER A 137 -6.95 -1.28 4.03
N PHE A 138 -6.27 -1.95 3.12
CA PHE A 138 -4.84 -1.80 2.87
C PHE A 138 -4.57 -1.53 1.39
N SER A 139 -3.66 -0.62 1.13
CA SER A 139 -3.00 -0.44 -0.16
C SER A 139 -1.50 -0.45 0.08
N VAL A 140 -0.81 -1.42 -0.52
CA VAL A 140 0.67 -1.47 -0.53
C VAL A 140 1.13 -1.32 -1.96
N TYR A 141 1.92 -0.30 -2.26
CA TYR A 141 2.28 0.00 -3.64
C TYR A 141 3.71 0.51 -3.80
N SER A 142 4.30 0.21 -4.95
CA SER A 142 5.61 0.74 -5.33
C SER A 142 5.50 2.21 -5.76
N ARG A 143 6.65 2.89 -5.85
CA ARG A 143 6.75 4.09 -6.68
C ARG A 143 6.52 3.73 -8.15
N PHE A 144 6.14 4.72 -8.95
CA PHE A 144 6.13 4.58 -10.40
C PHE A 144 7.55 4.31 -10.91
N PHE A 145 7.65 3.42 -11.90
CA PHE A 145 8.88 2.97 -12.52
C PHE A 145 8.66 2.81 -14.03
N ALA A 146 9.73 2.97 -14.80
CA ALA A 146 9.69 2.64 -16.22
C ALA A 146 9.86 1.11 -16.37
N PRO A 147 9.02 0.42 -17.15
CA PRO A 147 9.13 -1.02 -17.31
C PRO A 147 10.43 -1.35 -18.06
N ALA A 148 11.22 -2.25 -17.50
CA ALA A 148 12.35 -2.84 -18.22
C ALA A 148 11.81 -3.74 -19.35
N PRO A 149 12.47 -3.80 -20.51
CA PRO A 149 12.12 -4.78 -21.53
C PRO A 149 12.25 -6.18 -20.95
N GLU A 150 11.17 -6.96 -21.04
CA GLU A 150 11.15 -8.36 -20.63
C GLU A 150 12.27 -9.13 -21.39
N PRO A 151 13.15 -9.87 -20.69
CA PRO A 151 14.20 -10.61 -21.35
C PRO A 151 13.57 -11.71 -22.22
N GLY A 152 13.60 -11.54 -23.55
CA GLY A 152 13.20 -12.56 -24.52
C GLY A 152 12.07 -12.21 -25.48
N ARG A 153 11.86 -10.92 -25.82
CA ARG A 153 11.03 -10.54 -26.97
C ARG A 153 11.87 -9.99 -28.12
#